data_AF-A0ABD0T1L7-F1
#
_entry.id   AF-A0ABD0T1L7-F1
#
_cell.length_a   1.000
_cell.length_b   1.000
_cell.length_c   1.000
_cell.angle_alpha   90.00
_cell.angle_beta   90.00
_cell.angle_gamma   90.00
#
_symmetry.space_group_name_H-M   'P 1'
#
loop_
_entity.id
_entity.type
_entity.pdbx_description
1 polymer ?
#
loop_
_entity_poly.entity_id
_entity_poly.type
_entity_poly.pdbx_seq_one_letter_code
_entity_poly.pdbx_strand_id
1 'polypeptide(L)'
;MLFQKYLIQLFSNQTPETKSLPYKFIPSTKGKQLLMMNEYTYSQNAQTLNYYCSKKDSGCKARIKLNKDGRIKEAICKHFHAPPKYVINVCIINIWTGYVDIILHFTS
;
A
#
# COMPACT_ATOMS: atom_id res chain seq x y z
N MET A 1 -19.35 20.42 -40.19
CA MET A 1 -18.57 21.09 -39.12
C MET A 1 -19.21 20.96 -37.72
N LEU A 2 -20.09 19.98 -37.47
CA LEU A 2 -20.71 19.74 -36.15
C LEU A 2 -20.19 18.47 -35.45
N PHE A 3 -19.69 17.48 -36.20
CA PHE A 3 -19.14 16.23 -35.66
C PHE A 3 -17.81 16.41 -34.91
N GLN A 4 -16.95 17.34 -35.33
CA GLN A 4 -15.67 17.58 -34.64
C GLN A 4 -15.83 18.26 -33.27
N LYS A 5 -16.90 19.02 -33.05
CA LYS A 5 -17.15 19.66 -31.74
C LYS A 5 -17.61 18.64 -30.68
N TYR A 6 -18.40 17.64 -31.09
CA TYR A 6 -18.93 16.62 -30.19
C TYR A 6 -17.84 15.66 -29.66
N LEU A 7 -16.85 15.33 -30.50
CA LEU A 7 -15.72 14.48 -30.09
C LEU A 7 -14.82 15.15 -29.05
N ILE A 8 -14.58 16.45 -29.15
CA ILE A 8 -13.74 17.19 -28.19
C ILE A 8 -14.39 17.23 -26.80
N GLN A 9 -15.73 17.31 -26.73
CA GLN A 9 -16.47 17.30 -25.45
C GLN A 9 -16.41 15.96 -24.69
N LEU A 10 -16.14 14.85 -25.38
CA LEU A 10 -16.01 13.54 -24.74
C LEU A 10 -14.61 13.31 -24.14
N PHE A 11 -13.59 14.04 -24.58
CA PHE A 11 -12.24 13.98 -24.00
C PHE A 11 -12.01 14.99 -22.86
N SER A 12 -12.79 16.07 -22.79
CA SER A 12 -12.73 17.05 -21.69
C SER A 12 -13.36 16.57 -20.37
N ASN A 13 -13.95 15.38 -20.35
CA ASN A 13 -14.57 14.79 -19.15
C ASN A 13 -13.67 13.78 -18.43
N GLN A 14 -12.37 13.77 -18.72
CA GLN A 14 -11.42 13.07 -17.85
C GLN A 14 -11.41 13.80 -16.50
N THR A 15 -12.17 13.25 -15.57
CA THR A 15 -12.20 13.60 -14.15
C THR A 15 -10.77 13.83 -13.67
N PRO A 16 -10.51 14.83 -12.81
CA PRO A 16 -9.16 15.08 -12.32
C PRO A 16 -8.67 13.79 -11.69
N GLU A 17 -7.81 13.07 -12.42
CA GLU A 17 -7.24 11.84 -11.93
C GLU A 17 -6.43 12.23 -10.71
N THR A 18 -7.03 11.97 -9.54
CA THR A 18 -6.36 12.10 -8.26
C THR A 18 -5.16 11.20 -8.38
N LYS A 19 -3.98 11.80 -8.61
CA LYS A 19 -2.70 11.11 -8.75
C LYS A 19 -2.51 10.25 -7.51
N SER A 20 -2.92 8.99 -7.59
CA SER A 20 -2.91 8.08 -6.47
C SER A 20 -1.46 7.69 -6.26
N LEU A 21 -0.91 8.02 -5.09
CA LEU A 21 0.47 7.63 -4.77
C LEU A 21 0.50 6.10 -4.66
N PRO A 22 1.36 5.41 -5.42
CA PRO A 22 1.45 3.96 -5.35
C PRO A 22 2.03 3.56 -3.99
N TYR A 23 1.43 2.55 -3.38
CA TYR A 23 1.89 1.95 -2.14
C TYR A 23 1.68 0.43 -2.20
N LYS A 24 2.39 -0.32 -1.36
CA LYS A 24 2.24 -1.78 -1.26
C LYS A 24 2.06 -2.21 0.19
N PHE A 25 1.38 -3.33 0.41
CA PHE A 25 1.32 -3.96 1.73
C PHE A 25 2.45 -4.99 1.89
N ILE A 26 3.02 -5.05 3.08
CA ILE A 26 4.02 -6.03 3.48
C ILE A 26 3.40 -6.89 4.59
N PRO A 27 3.32 -8.21 4.42
CA PRO A 27 2.83 -9.10 5.47
C PRO A 27 3.80 -9.07 6.67
N SER A 28 3.25 -9.10 7.88
CA SER A 28 4.03 -9.26 9.11
C SER A 28 3.69 -10.60 9.74
N THR A 29 4.68 -11.24 10.35
CA THR A 29 4.50 -12.45 11.16
C THR A 29 3.55 -12.24 12.34
N LYS A 30 3.35 -10.99 12.75
CA LYS A 30 2.45 -10.58 13.85
C LYS A 30 1.00 -10.32 13.39
N GLY A 31 0.62 -10.77 12.21
CA GLY A 31 -0.75 -10.73 11.67
C GLY A 31 -1.19 -9.39 11.06
N LYS A 32 -0.62 -8.25 11.47
CA LYS A 32 -0.93 -6.94 10.87
C LYS A 32 -0.04 -6.62 9.67
N GLN A 33 -0.62 -6.13 8.58
CA GLN A 33 0.15 -5.72 7.41
C GLN A 33 0.75 -4.32 7.62
N LEU A 34 1.97 -4.11 7.13
CA LEU A 34 2.60 -2.79 7.04
C LEU A 34 2.29 -2.19 5.67
N LEU A 35 2.04 -0.88 5.63
CA LEU A 35 1.93 -0.13 4.38
C LEU A 35 3.30 0.47 4.06
N MET A 36 3.79 0.27 2.83
CA MET A 36 5.03 0.86 2.35
C MET A 36 4.75 1.87 1.24
N MET A 37 5.27 3.08 1.41
CA MET A 37 5.20 4.17 0.43
C MET A 37 6.51 4.96 0.48
N ASN A 38 7.11 5.21 -0.69
CA ASN A 38 8.38 5.93 -0.83
C ASN A 38 9.48 5.40 0.11
N GLU A 39 9.66 4.07 0.18
CA GLU A 39 10.64 3.38 1.03
C GLU A 39 10.43 3.51 2.55
N TYR A 40 9.40 4.23 2.99
CA TYR A 40 9.00 4.30 4.38
C TYR A 40 7.88 3.31 4.69
N THR A 41 7.92 2.75 5.90
CA THR A 41 6.88 1.86 6.41
C THR A 41 5.95 2.57 7.37
N TYR A 42 4.68 2.18 7.32
CA TYR A 42 3.62 2.68 8.17
C TYR A 42 2.85 1.51 8.78
N SER A 43 2.65 1.55 10.09
CA SER A 43 1.85 0.57 10.85
C SER A 43 0.43 1.06 11.02
N GLN A 44 -0.54 0.16 10.84
CA GLN A 44 -1.95 0.44 11.04
C GLN A 44 -2.26 0.70 12.53
N ASN A 45 -3.03 1.75 12.79
CA ASN A 45 -3.55 2.01 14.11
C ASN A 45 -4.80 1.17 14.37
N ALA A 46 -4.68 0.19 15.27
CA ALA A 46 -5.75 -0.76 15.61
C ALA A 46 -6.42 -1.36 14.36
N GLN A 47 -7.74 -1.20 14.23
CA GLN A 47 -8.54 -1.61 13.07
C GLN A 47 -9.02 -0.40 12.25
N THR A 48 -8.33 0.74 12.35
CA THR A 48 -8.69 1.96 11.62
C THR A 48 -7.99 2.04 10.27
N LEU A 49 -8.45 2.94 9.40
CA LEU A 49 -7.79 3.24 8.12
C LEU A 49 -6.62 4.24 8.25
N ASN A 50 -6.16 4.48 9.49
CA ASN A 50 -5.04 5.38 9.77
C ASN A 50 -3.75 4.57 9.94
N TYR A 51 -2.71 4.97 9.23
CA TYR A 51 -1.39 4.37 9.24
C TYR A 51 -0.38 5.43 9.68
N TYR A 52 0.50 5.07 10.60
CA TYR A 52 1.54 5.96 11.13
C TYR A 52 2.91 5.40 10.81
N CYS A 53 3.89 6.26 10.58
CA CYS A 53 5.25 5.80 10.34
C CYS A 53 5.71 4.84 11.45
N SER A 54 6.44 3.78 11.08
CA SER A 54 6.97 2.81 12.04
C SER A 54 7.94 3.40 13.07
N LYS A 55 8.39 4.65 12.89
CA LYS A 55 9.18 5.43 13.85
C LYS A 55 8.36 6.48 14.60
N LYS A 56 7.03 6.31 14.69
CA LYS A 56 6.14 7.18 15.47
C LYS A 56 6.59 7.30 16.93
N ASP A 57 7.01 6.19 17.55
CA ASP A 57 7.46 6.18 18.95
C ASP A 57 8.80 6.93 19.14
N SER A 58 9.56 7.12 18.06
CA SER A 58 10.74 8.00 18.03
C SER A 58 10.39 9.47 17.78
N GLY A 59 9.11 9.81 17.64
CA GLY A 59 8.59 11.16 17.42
C GLY A 59 8.11 11.46 16.00
N CYS A 60 8.20 10.50 15.06
CA CYS A 60 7.84 10.75 13.65
C CYS A 60 6.34 11.01 13.48
N LYS A 61 6.01 12.13 12.81
CA LYS A 61 4.63 12.59 12.59
C LYS A 61 4.05 12.20 11.23
N ALA A 62 4.82 11.48 10.41
CA ALA A 62 4.36 11.03 9.11
C ALA A 62 3.21 10.01 9.26
N ARG A 63 2.16 10.20 8.46
CA ARG A 63 0.92 9.42 8.52
C ARG A 63 0.24 9.32 7.17
N ILE A 64 -0.51 8.25 6.96
CA ILE A 64 -1.33 8.00 5.79
C ILE A 64 -2.73 7.63 6.26
N LYS A 65 -3.75 8.18 5.62
CA LYS A 65 -5.15 7.83 5.84
C LYS A 65 -5.72 7.26 4.55
N LEU A 66 -6.18 6.00 4.62
CA LEU A 66 -6.89 5.38 3.51
C LEU A 66 -8.39 5.69 3.59
N ASN A 67 -9.08 5.63 2.46
CA ASN A 67 -10.53 5.57 2.39
C ASN A 67 -11.01 4.10 2.45
N LYS A 68 -12.33 3.89 2.42
CA LYS A 68 -12.91 2.53 2.46
C LYS A 68 -12.57 1.68 1.23
N ASP A 69 -12.22 2.32 0.12
CA ASP A 69 -11.80 1.67 -1.13
C ASP A 69 -10.28 1.37 -1.15
N GLY A 70 -9.57 1.62 -0.05
CA GLY A 70 -8.12 1.46 0.05
C GLY A 70 -7.30 2.58 -0.62
N ARG A 71 -7.92 3.62 -1.17
CA ARG A 71 -7.17 4.73 -1.78
C ARG A 71 -6.65 5.70 -0.72
N ILE A 72 -5.52 6.32 -0.98
CA ILE A 72 -4.97 7.35 -0.10
C ILE A 72 -5.89 8.58 -0.12
N LYS A 73 -6.52 8.87 1.02
CA LYS A 73 -7.31 10.08 1.26
C LYS A 73 -6.42 11.24 1.71
N GLU A 74 -5.40 10.94 2.52
CA GLU A 74 -4.47 11.94 3.05
C GLU A 74 -3.10 11.28 3.27
N ALA A 75 -2.02 11.99 2.94
CA ALA A 75 -0.66 11.53 3.20
C ALA A 75 0.22 12.70 3.67
N ILE A 76 0.76 12.58 4.89
CA ILE A 76 1.79 13.47 5.43
C ILE A 76 3.10 12.71 5.41
N CYS A 77 4.00 13.08 4.50
CA CYS A 77 5.25 12.36 4.20
C CYS A 77 6.51 13.05 4.75
N LYS A 78 6.37 13.87 5.80
CA LYS A 78 7.51 14.57 6.42
C LYS A 78 8.16 13.67 7.48
N HIS A 79 9.33 13.14 7.17
CA HIS A 79 10.16 12.33 8.05
C HIS A 79 11.41 13.12 8.50
N PHE A 80 11.88 12.90 9.72
CA PHE A 80 13.18 13.41 10.21
C PHE A 80 14.22 12.30 10.39
N HIS A 81 13.90 11.10 9.90
CA HIS A 81 14.76 9.93 9.98
C HIS A 81 14.92 9.34 8.58
N ALA A 82 16.02 8.63 8.38
CA ALA A 82 16.24 7.86 7.17
C ALA A 82 15.19 6.73 7.02
N PRO A 83 14.92 6.27 5.79
CA PRO A 83 14.12 5.07 5.55
C PRO A 83 14.69 3.86 6.32
N PRO A 84 13.83 3.00 6.88
CA PRO A 84 14.29 1.77 7.51
C PRO A 84 14.84 0.79 6.47
N LYS A 85 15.94 0.12 6.80
CA LYS A 85 16.38 -1.06 6.04
C LYS A 85 15.48 -2.23 6.43
N TYR A 86 14.73 -2.76 5.47
CA TYR A 86 13.87 -3.92 5.67
C TYR A 86 14.37 -5.08 4.81
N VAL A 87 14.44 -6.28 5.39
CA VAL A 87 14.80 -7.50 4.67
C VAL A 87 13.53 -8.29 4.47
N ILE A 88 13.14 -8.52 3.21
CA ILE A 88 12.07 -9.45 2.88
C ILE A 88 12.70 -10.83 2.82
N ASN A 89 12.50 -11.64 3.86
CA ASN A 89 12.84 -13.06 3.78
C ASN A 89 11.77 -13.75 2.94
N VAL A 90 11.97 -13.79 1.63
CA VAL A 90 11.13 -14.56 0.72
C VAL A 90 11.52 -16.02 0.90
N CYS A 91 10.70 -16.79 1.60
CA CYS A 91 10.82 -18.25 1.57
C CYS A 91 10.25 -18.71 0.22
N ILE A 92 11.11 -18.86 -0.79
CA ILE A 92 10.71 -19.51 -2.04
C ILE A 92 10.58 -21.00 -1.70
N ILE A 93 9.37 -21.42 -1.36
CA ILE A 93 9.05 -22.85 -1.37
C ILE A 93 9.21 -23.32 -2.82
N ASN A 94 10.09 -24.28 -3.03
CA ASN A 94 10.61 -24.70 -4.34
C ASN A 94 9.52 -24.89 -5.39
N ILE A 95 9.64 -24.19 -6.53
CA ILE A 95 8.84 -24.45 -7.74
C ILE A 95 9.55 -25.56 -8.52
N TRP A 96 9.38 -26.82 -8.10
CA TRP A 96 9.83 -27.98 -8.89
C TRP A 96 8.82 -29.11 -8.98
N THR A 97 7.53 -28.82 -8.80
CA THR A 97 6.45 -29.72 -9.21
C THR A 97 5.24 -28.86 -9.56
N GLY A 98 4.85 -28.82 -10.83
CA GLY A 98 3.67 -28.11 -11.32
C GLY A 98 2.36 -28.76 -10.86
N TYR A 99 2.11 -28.77 -9.55
CA TYR A 99 0.91 -29.33 -8.97
C TYR A 99 0.52 -28.53 -7.71
N VAL A 100 -0.56 -27.75 -7.84
CA VAL A 100 -1.19 -27.05 -6.72
C VAL A 100 -2.18 -28.01 -6.08
N ASP A 101 -1.78 -28.63 -5.00
CA ASP A 101 -2.71 -29.20 -4.03
C ASP A 101 -2.51 -28.48 -2.68
N ILE A 102 -3.53 -27.71 -2.31
CA ILE A 102 -3.65 -27.18 -0.95
C ILE A 102 -4.07 -28.36 -0.07
N ILE A 103 -3.09 -29.06 0.51
CA ILE A 103 -3.33 -29.90 1.67
C ILE A 103 -2.54 -29.30 2.85
N LEU A 104 -3.27 -28.58 3.70
CA LEU A 104 -2.80 -28.18 5.02
C LEU A 104 -2.72 -29.44 5.90
N HIS A 105 -1.58 -30.12 5.93
CA HIS A 105 -1.25 -31.05 7.01
C HIS A 105 -0.48 -30.30 8.10
N PHE A 106 -1.17 -29.99 9.20
CA PHE A 106 -0.54 -29.78 10.50
C PHE A 106 -0.45 -31.16 11.16
N THR A 107 0.76 -31.69 11.35
CA THR A 107 0.98 -32.78 12.30
C THR A 107 1.23 -32.17 13.68
N SER A 108 0.32 -32.48 14.61
CA SER A 108 0.43 -32.58 16.08
C SER A 108 1.62 -31.86 16.73
#